data_AF-A0A7U9NHB1-F1
#
_entry.id   AF-A0A7U9NHB1-F1
#
_cell.length_a   1.000
_cell.length_b   1.000
_cell.length_c   1.000
_cell.angle_alpha   90.00
_cell.angle_beta   90.00
_cell.angle_gamma   90.00
#
_symmetry.space_group_name_H-M   'P 1'
#
loop_
_entity.id
_entity.type
_entity.pdbx_description
1 polymer ?
#
loop_
_entity_poly.entity_id
_entity_poly.type
_entity_poly.pdbx_seq_one_letter_code
_entity_poly.pdbx_strand_id
1 'polypeptide(L)'
;MKKIMQTAPCRFCGQMVQFEGDSDLTDPQKQETATMTCTCPEAVEYQKEKQRKEKALKNVSVLFGEDAAPEKRIGEGIVSILRAAVEEIYSGGLAKVTLNLRGGR
;
A
#
# COMPACT_ATOMS: atom_id res chain seq x y z
N MET A 1 13.29 -5.59 -19.41
CA MET A 1 13.76 -6.25 -18.17
C MET A 1 13.42 -7.72 -18.28
N LYS A 2 14.38 -8.63 -18.04
CA LYS A 2 14.13 -10.08 -18.12
C LYS A 2 13.62 -10.54 -16.75
N LYS A 3 12.35 -10.95 -16.67
CA LYS A 3 11.83 -11.64 -15.48
C LYS A 3 12.46 -13.02 -15.40
N ILE A 4 13.04 -13.35 -14.26
CA ILE A 4 13.61 -14.67 -13.97
C ILE A 4 12.88 -15.27 -12.76
N MET A 5 12.87 -16.60 -12.69
CA MET A 5 12.39 -17.30 -11.51
C MET A 5 13.36 -17.05 -10.36
N GLN A 6 12.86 -16.47 -9.28
CA GLN A 6 13.60 -16.20 -8.06
C GLN A 6 13.00 -16.97 -6.90
N THR A 7 13.80 -17.16 -5.86
CA THR A 7 13.37 -17.83 -4.63
C THR A 7 13.86 -17.03 -3.45
N ALA A 8 12.98 -16.80 -2.47
CA ALA A 8 13.36 -16.21 -1.19
C ALA A 8 12.47 -16.76 -0.07
N PRO A 9 12.95 -16.74 1.18
CA PRO A 9 12.14 -17.18 2.32
C PRO A 9 11.03 -16.16 2.61
N CYS A 10 9.84 -16.63 2.97
CA CYS A 10 8.84 -15.78 3.60
C CYS A 10 9.40 -15.23 4.92
N ARG A 11 9.23 -13.93 5.17
CA ARG A 11 9.74 -13.29 6.39
C ARG A 11 9.08 -13.79 7.68
N PHE A 12 7.91 -14.42 7.58
CA PHE A 12 7.13 -14.90 8.72
C PHE A 12 7.35 -16.39 9.00
N CYS A 13 7.02 -17.26 8.04
CA CYS A 13 7.11 -18.72 8.24
C CYS A 13 8.44 -19.33 7.77
N GLY A 14 9.31 -18.55 7.10
CA GLY A 14 10.59 -19.04 6.57
C GLY A 14 10.48 -19.95 5.34
N GLN A 15 9.27 -20.26 4.86
CA GLN A 15 9.09 -21.11 3.69
C GLN A 15 9.71 -20.47 2.44
N MET A 16 10.47 -21.26 1.68
CA MET A 16 11.04 -20.84 0.41
C MET A 16 9.93 -20.70 -0.64
N VAL A 17 9.68 -19.49 -1.10
CA VAL A 17 8.65 -19.18 -2.11
C VAL A 17 9.34 -18.87 -3.43
N GLN A 18 8.90 -19.53 -4.49
CA GLN A 18 9.31 -19.24 -5.87
C GLN A 18 8.37 -18.22 -6.50
N PHE A 19 8.93 -17.22 -7.17
CA PHE A 19 8.16 -16.16 -7.84
C PHE A 19 8.92 -15.61 -9.06
N GLU A 20 8.18 -15.01 -9.99
CA GLU A 20 8.78 -14.27 -11.10
C GLU A 20 9.14 -12.85 -10.66
N GLY A 21 10.39 -12.43 -10.88
CA GLY A 21 10.84 -11.08 -10.57
C GLY A 21 12.01 -10.64 -11.44
N ASP A 22 12.39 -9.37 -11.35
CA ASP A 22 13.54 -8.84 -12.08
C ASP A 22 14.86 -9.38 -11.51
N SER A 23 15.85 -9.64 -12.38
CA SER A 23 17.14 -10.20 -11.95
C SER A 23 17.87 -9.37 -10.89
N ASP A 24 17.57 -8.08 -10.82
CA ASP A 24 18.33 -7.09 -10.06
C ASP A 24 17.64 -6.72 -8.73
N LEU A 25 16.64 -7.51 -8.31
CA LEU A 25 16.00 -7.32 -7.00
C LEU A 25 17.03 -7.51 -5.88
N THR A 26 16.99 -6.63 -4.87
CA THR A 26 17.77 -6.80 -3.64
C THR A 26 17.17 -7.91 -2.77
N ASP A 27 17.95 -8.51 -1.87
CA ASP A 27 17.44 -9.58 -1.00
C ASP A 27 16.20 -9.18 -0.18
N PRO A 28 16.11 -7.94 0.38
CA PRO A 28 14.88 -7.48 1.03
C PRO A 28 13.68 -7.41 0.07
N GLN A 29 13.88 -6.98 -1.18
CA GLN A 29 12.82 -6.94 -2.18
C GLN A 29 12.33 -8.35 -2.55
N LYS A 30 13.26 -9.30 -2.68
CA LYS A 30 12.93 -10.71 -2.92
C LYS A 30 12.14 -11.30 -1.76
N GLN A 31 12.57 -11.04 -0.53
CA GLN A 31 11.90 -11.49 0.69
C GLN A 31 10.49 -10.89 0.84
N GLU A 32 10.33 -9.61 0.52
CA GLU A 32 9.03 -8.95 0.50
C GLU A 32 8.12 -9.58 -0.57
N THR A 33 8.63 -9.83 -1.78
CA THR A 33 7.85 -10.46 -2.85
C THR A 33 7.44 -11.90 -2.51
N ALA A 34 8.36 -12.67 -1.94
CA ALA A 34 8.09 -14.01 -1.40
C ALA A 34 7.01 -13.97 -0.32
N THR A 35 7.09 -13.01 0.61
CA THR A 35 6.10 -12.82 1.68
C THR A 35 4.73 -12.45 1.11
N MET A 36 4.68 -11.56 0.11
CA MET A 36 3.45 -11.15 -0.57
C MET A 36 2.79 -12.25 -1.40
N THR A 37 3.51 -13.33 -1.71
CA THR A 37 2.99 -14.49 -2.46
C THR A 37 2.72 -15.70 -1.56
N CYS A 38 3.20 -15.66 -0.30
CA CYS A 38 3.04 -16.76 0.63
C CYS A 38 1.59 -16.87 1.14
N THR A 39 1.15 -18.09 1.47
CA THR A 39 -0.21 -18.38 1.96
C THR A 39 -0.26 -18.69 3.46
N CYS A 40 0.85 -18.52 4.19
CA CYS A 40 0.84 -18.69 5.64
C CYS A 40 -0.02 -17.60 6.33
N PRO A 41 -0.61 -17.89 7.51
CA PRO A 41 -1.56 -16.99 8.15
C PRO A 41 -1.05 -15.56 8.32
N GLU A 42 0.19 -15.40 8.78
CA GLU A 42 0.83 -14.11 9.03
C GLU A 42 1.10 -13.34 7.73
N ALA A 43 1.51 -14.04 6.66
CA ALA A 43 1.69 -13.43 5.34
C ALA A 43 0.36 -12.97 4.75
N VAL A 44 -0.70 -13.77 4.91
CA VAL A 44 -2.04 -13.43 4.45
C VAL A 44 -2.58 -12.20 5.18
N GLU A 45 -2.41 -12.11 6.50
CA GLU A 45 -2.79 -10.92 7.25
C GLU A 45 -1.99 -9.69 6.82
N TYR A 46 -0.66 -9.82 6.65
CA TYR A 46 0.16 -8.74 6.13
C TYR A 46 -0.25 -8.27 4.73
N GLN A 47 -0.59 -9.20 3.83
CA GLN A 47 -1.11 -8.88 2.50
C GLN A 47 -2.44 -8.10 2.61
N LYS A 48 -3.36 -8.53 3.47
CA LYS A 48 -4.63 -7.84 3.70
C LYS A 48 -4.39 -6.43 4.25
N GLU A 49 -3.49 -6.26 5.20
CA GLU A 49 -3.15 -4.95 5.77
C GLU A 49 -2.60 -4.00 4.69
N LYS A 50 -1.65 -4.48 3.89
CA LYS A 50 -1.07 -3.70 2.78
C LYS A 50 -2.12 -3.34 1.73
N GLN A 51 -2.96 -4.30 1.34
CA GLN A 51 -4.07 -4.04 0.41
C GLN A 51 -5.08 -3.04 0.98
N ARG A 52 -5.38 -3.09 2.29
CA ARG A 52 -6.25 -2.10 2.94
C ARG A 52 -5.62 -0.70 2.90
N LYS A 53 -4.32 -0.57 3.15
CA LYS A 53 -3.58 0.71 3.03
C LYS A 53 -3.65 1.25 1.61
N GLU A 54 -3.30 0.43 0.62
CA GLU A 54 -3.33 0.83 -0.79
C GLU A 54 -4.75 1.21 -1.25
N LYS A 55 -5.77 0.44 -0.84
CA LYS A 55 -7.17 0.75 -1.12
C LYS A 55 -7.60 2.07 -0.48
N ALA A 56 -7.17 2.36 0.76
CA ALA A 56 -7.46 3.62 1.41
C ALA A 56 -6.81 4.81 0.67
N LEU A 57 -5.54 4.69 0.28
CA LEU A 57 -4.85 5.72 -0.51
C LEU A 57 -5.52 5.94 -1.88
N LYS A 58 -5.90 4.86 -2.56
CA LYS A 58 -6.64 4.93 -3.82
C LYS A 58 -7.99 5.62 -3.64
N ASN A 59 -8.72 5.30 -2.57
CA ASN A 59 -9.99 5.96 -2.26
C ASN A 59 -9.81 7.46 -2.05
N VAL A 60 -8.72 7.91 -1.41
CA VAL A 60 -8.41 9.34 -1.30
C VAL A 60 -8.25 9.97 -2.68
N SER A 61 -7.56 9.31 -3.62
CA SER A 61 -7.42 9.79 -5.00
C SER A 61 -8.77 9.88 -5.73
N VAL A 62 -9.60 8.84 -5.62
CA VAL A 62 -10.92 8.75 -6.29
C VAL A 62 -11.95 9.71 -5.70
N LEU A 63 -11.89 9.99 -4.40
CA LEU A 63 -12.88 10.86 -3.75
C LEU A 63 -12.48 12.33 -3.82
N PHE A 64 -11.19 12.64 -3.78
CA PHE A 64 -10.70 13.99 -3.56
C PHE A 64 -9.54 14.42 -4.48
N GLY A 65 -8.84 13.47 -5.09
CA GLY A 65 -7.64 13.72 -5.89
C GLY A 65 -7.87 13.82 -7.39
N GLU A 66 -6.86 13.40 -8.16
CA GLU A 66 -6.86 13.50 -9.63
C GLU A 66 -7.97 12.65 -10.27
N ASP A 67 -8.28 11.50 -9.67
CA ASP A 67 -9.32 10.58 -10.15
C ASP A 67 -10.74 11.00 -9.73
N ALA A 68 -10.88 12.06 -8.92
CA ALA A 68 -12.17 12.55 -8.47
C ALA A 68 -12.91 13.35 -9.54
N ALA A 69 -14.24 13.33 -9.46
CA ALA A 69 -15.09 14.21 -10.26
C ALA A 69 -14.68 15.69 -10.06
N PRO A 70 -14.72 16.54 -11.10
CA PRO A 70 -14.23 17.92 -11.01
C PRO A 70 -14.79 18.73 -9.84
N GLU A 71 -16.08 18.52 -9.51
CA GLU A 71 -16.77 19.20 -8.40
C GLU A 71 -16.27 18.78 -7.00
N LYS A 72 -15.67 17.59 -6.89
CA LYS A 72 -15.17 17.00 -5.63
C LYS A 72 -13.65 17.08 -5.50
N ARG A 73 -12.95 17.43 -6.59
CA ARG A 73 -11.50 17.58 -6.57
C ARG A 73 -11.12 18.72 -5.64
N ILE A 74 -10.24 18.43 -4.70
CA ILE A 74 -9.71 19.43 -3.76
C ILE A 74 -8.25 19.70 -4.08
N GLY A 75 -7.71 20.79 -3.53
CA GLY A 75 -6.32 21.17 -3.76
C GLY A 75 -5.35 20.05 -3.38
N GLU A 76 -4.31 19.86 -4.18
CA GLU A 76 -3.31 18.81 -4.03
C GLU A 76 -2.67 18.80 -2.62
N GLY A 77 -2.46 19.97 -2.03
CA GLY A 77 -1.96 20.08 -0.64
C GLY A 77 -2.88 19.42 0.38
N ILE A 78 -4.20 19.47 0.21
CA ILE A 78 -5.16 18.81 1.11
C ILE A 78 -5.20 17.30 0.86
N VAL A 79 -5.10 16.88 -0.40
CA VAL A 79 -4.97 15.46 -0.77
C VAL A 79 -3.71 14.85 -0.14
N SER A 80 -2.61 15.59 -0.12
CA SER A 80 -1.37 15.18 0.55
C SER A 80 -1.57 14.98 2.06
N ILE A 81 -2.28 15.89 2.74
CA ILE A 81 -2.63 15.74 4.17
C ILE A 81 -3.47 14.48 4.40
N LEU A 82 -4.47 14.22 3.55
CA LEU A 82 -5.30 13.02 3.65
C LEU A 82 -4.47 11.73 3.46
N ARG A 83 -3.55 11.72 2.50
CA ARG A 83 -2.64 10.58 2.27
C ARG A 83 -1.74 10.35 3.48
N ALA A 84 -1.12 11.39 4.02
CA ALA A 84 -0.30 11.31 5.23
C ALA A 84 -1.10 10.80 6.44
N ALA A 85 -2.34 11.27 6.61
CA ALA A 85 -3.20 10.79 7.69
C ALA A 85 -3.57 9.30 7.54
N VAL A 86 -3.77 8.82 6.31
CA VAL A 86 -3.90 7.37 6.06
C VAL A 86 -2.65 6.65 6.54
N GLU A 87 -1.45 7.11 6.18
CA GLU A 87 -0.21 6.46 6.59
C GLU A 87 -0.04 6.39 8.11
N GLU A 88 -0.30 7.49 8.81
CA GLU A 88 -0.22 7.56 10.26
C GLU A 88 -1.26 6.68 10.97
N ILE A 89 -2.42 6.44 10.34
CA ILE A 89 -3.39 5.48 10.86
C ILE A 89 -2.85 4.04 10.79
N TYR A 90 -2.14 3.70 9.72
CA TYR A 90 -1.56 2.38 9.55
C TYR A 90 -0.26 2.18 10.35
N SER A 91 0.54 3.23 10.57
CA SER A 91 1.72 3.16 11.45
C SER A 91 1.35 3.07 12.93
N GLY A 92 0.07 3.32 13.27
CA GLY A 92 -0.44 3.37 14.64
C GLY A 92 -0.27 4.74 15.31
N GLY A 93 0.22 5.76 14.60
CA GLY A 93 0.32 7.13 15.09
C GLY A 93 -1.03 7.83 15.25
N LEU A 94 -2.05 7.43 14.47
CA LEU A 94 -3.40 7.99 14.53
C LEU A 94 -4.48 6.90 14.63
N ALA A 95 -5.47 7.08 15.52
CA ALA A 95 -6.65 6.20 15.54
C ALA A 95 -7.73 6.65 14.53
N LYS A 96 -7.89 7.97 14.37
CA LYS A 96 -8.89 8.59 13.50
C LYS A 96 -8.45 10.01 13.15
N VAL A 97 -8.77 10.45 11.94
CA VAL A 97 -8.66 11.85 11.52
C VAL A 97 -10.03 12.38 11.09
N THR A 98 -10.31 13.65 11.31
CA THR A 98 -11.50 14.33 10.79
C THR A 98 -11.10 15.70 10.28
N LEU A 99 -11.35 15.96 9.00
CA LEU A 99 -10.99 17.20 8.32
C LEU A 99 -12.25 17.83 7.75
N ASN A 100 -12.49 19.09 8.11
CA ASN A 100 -13.59 19.87 7.55
C ASN A 100 -13.07 20.62 6.33
N LEU A 101 -13.55 20.24 5.15
CA LEU A 101 -13.22 20.87 3.90
C LEU A 101 -14.23 21.98 3.64
N ARG A 102 -13.76 23.20 3.35
CA ARG A 102 -14.63 24.22 2.79
C ARG A 102 -15.00 23.77 1.38
N GLY A 103 -16.29 23.54 1.12
CA GLY A 103 -16.78 23.28 -0.24
C GLY A 103 -16.32 24.38 -1.19
N GLY A 104 -15.83 24.00 -2.36
CA GLY A 104 -15.40 24.92 -3.41
C GLY A 104 -16.56 25.84 -3.85
N ARG A 105 -16.20 27.05 -4.28
CA ARG A 105 -17.07 28.10 -4.83
C ARG A 105 -17.94 27.62 -5.98
#